data_AF-A0A970JNT6-F1
#
_entry.id   AF-A0A970JNT6-F1
#
_cell.length_a   1.000
_cell.length_b   1.000
_cell.length_c   1.000
_cell.angle_alpha   90.00
_cell.angle_beta   90.00
_cell.angle_gamma   90.00
#
_symmetry.space_group_name_H-M   'P 1'
#
loop_
_entity.id
_entity.type
_entity.pdbx_description
1 polymer ?
#
loop_
_entity_poly.entity_id
_entity_poly.type
_entity_poly.pdbx_seq_one_letter_code
_entity_poly.pdbx_strand_id
1 'polypeptide(L)'
;MDNANTSDNTGNSNNTNNPANAANQANPGNVGRAANPGGPGDIDNMAPIDAIPIVNSTMKLLHERSSCRAFQDRPVPPPVLQAVLEAGVQAPSGGNLQPYSIILIRNRSTSQKLAALCGNQQFIARAPVNLLFCIDWHRSRRWAHLSDAPFTANRSFRHFWIAFQDTIIAAQNICTAADSVGLGSCYVGTVLECFTQLREMFQLPAGVFPVVLLSIGYPAAERRRRPKFPQRVMVHEEVYRDPSHEELQEALDAKYQGRTFEITDDRIGRLHQTCLEAGGEELAARCIQRVRADGAINMAQYYFGLHYPANAMPRGNGNFVRQLSEAGLEFLED
;
A
#
# COMPACT_ATOMS: atom_id res chain seq x y z
N MET A 1 39.33 51.39 -33.95
CA MET A 1 40.22 50.97 -32.85
C MET A 1 39.87 49.51 -32.61
N ASP A 2 40.24 48.61 -33.54
CA ASP A 2 41.59 48.05 -33.76
C ASP A 2 42.11 47.47 -32.45
N ASN A 3 42.51 46.21 -32.27
CA ASN A 3 42.97 45.10 -33.13
C ASN A 3 42.74 43.80 -32.31
N ALA A 4 42.39 42.64 -32.90
CA ALA A 4 43.30 41.57 -33.37
C ALA A 4 44.30 41.08 -32.27
N ASN A 5 44.64 39.81 -32.06
CA ASN A 5 44.39 38.52 -32.71
C ASN A 5 44.96 37.42 -31.76
N THR A 6 44.34 36.24 -31.76
CA THR A 6 44.93 34.88 -31.67
C THR A 6 46.28 34.60 -30.98
N SER A 7 46.36 33.56 -30.14
CA SER A 7 46.74 32.18 -30.55
C SER A 7 47.09 31.26 -29.37
N ASP A 8 46.69 30.00 -29.51
CA ASP A 8 47.08 28.80 -28.74
C ASP A 8 48.60 28.62 -28.61
N ASN A 9 49.06 27.96 -27.53
CA ASN A 9 49.68 26.62 -27.63
C ASN A 9 50.09 26.01 -26.26
N THR A 10 49.71 24.73 -26.08
CA THR A 10 50.47 23.58 -25.52
C THR A 10 51.50 23.77 -24.40
N GLY A 11 51.45 22.89 -23.39
CA GLY A 11 52.65 22.60 -22.59
C GLY A 11 52.45 21.82 -21.31
N ASN A 12 52.67 20.51 -21.39
CA ASN A 12 52.70 19.50 -20.34
C ASN A 12 53.79 19.74 -19.26
N SER A 13 53.52 19.26 -18.03
CA SER A 13 54.41 18.38 -17.19
C SER A 13 54.73 18.81 -15.75
N ASN A 14 54.75 17.78 -14.90
CA ASN A 14 55.42 17.58 -13.61
C ASN A 14 54.75 18.17 -12.36
N ASN A 15 54.07 17.38 -11.52
CA ASN A 15 54.56 16.29 -10.65
C ASN A 15 55.44 16.79 -9.49
N THR A 16 54.84 16.87 -8.30
CA THR A 16 55.52 16.70 -7.01
C THR A 16 54.72 15.72 -6.14
N ASN A 17 55.14 14.45 -6.19
CA ASN A 17 55.40 13.54 -5.07
C ASN A 17 55.26 14.14 -3.65
N ASN A 18 54.88 13.47 -2.55
CA ASN A 18 54.51 12.10 -2.14
C ASN A 18 54.45 12.16 -0.55
N PRO A 19 54.50 11.08 0.25
CA PRO A 19 53.41 10.37 0.92
C PRO A 19 53.48 10.29 2.47
N ALA A 20 52.40 9.78 3.08
CA ALA A 20 52.35 8.84 4.22
C ALA A 20 50.87 8.35 4.31
N ASN A 21 50.41 7.13 4.01
CA ASN A 21 50.80 5.75 4.38
C ASN A 21 51.04 5.61 5.90
N ALA A 22 50.46 4.69 6.67
CA ALA A 22 49.80 3.39 6.46
C ALA A 22 48.85 3.15 7.68
N ALA A 23 47.92 2.20 7.77
CA ALA A 23 47.88 0.79 7.42
C ALA A 23 46.38 0.37 7.35
N ASN A 24 45.93 -0.63 6.60
CA ASN A 24 46.36 -2.01 6.71
C ASN A 24 45.90 -2.81 5.47
N GLN A 25 46.84 -3.39 4.73
CA GLN A 25 46.62 -4.51 3.82
C GLN A 25 47.70 -5.57 4.09
N ALA A 26 47.26 -6.82 4.19
CA ALA A 26 47.96 -8.04 3.78
C ALA A 26 46.84 -8.97 3.28
N ASN A 27 46.60 -9.23 1.99
CA ASN A 27 47.39 -9.80 0.87
C ASN A 27 47.72 -11.31 1.06
N PRO A 28 47.97 -12.10 -0.01
CA PRO A 28 47.01 -12.71 -0.93
C PRO A 28 47.22 -14.23 -1.10
N GLY A 29 46.29 -14.91 -1.78
CA GLY A 29 46.46 -16.28 -2.28
C GLY A 29 45.69 -16.46 -3.59
N ASN A 30 46.42 -16.38 -4.70
CA ASN A 30 45.94 -16.50 -6.08
C ASN A 30 45.85 -17.96 -6.51
N VAL A 31 44.67 -18.47 -6.91
CA VAL A 31 44.57 -19.51 -7.95
C VAL A 31 43.19 -19.48 -8.64
N GLY A 32 43.19 -19.38 -9.97
CA GLY A 32 42.14 -19.99 -10.81
C GLY A 32 41.04 -19.05 -11.33
N ARG A 33 41.20 -18.56 -12.56
CA ARG A 33 40.06 -18.26 -13.45
C ARG A 33 39.24 -19.54 -13.61
N ALA A 34 38.11 -19.64 -12.94
CA ALA A 34 37.10 -20.67 -13.21
C ALA A 34 36.09 -20.11 -14.22
N ALA A 35 35.85 -20.91 -15.25
CA ALA A 35 34.90 -20.64 -16.31
C ALA A 35 33.47 -20.48 -15.78
N ASN A 36 32.69 -19.70 -16.51
CA ASN A 36 31.24 -19.54 -16.38
C ASN A 36 30.53 -20.91 -16.35
N PRO A 37 29.83 -21.32 -15.27
CA PRO A 37 28.98 -22.50 -15.27
C PRO A 37 27.51 -22.07 -15.35
N GLY A 38 27.16 -21.21 -16.30
CA GLY A 38 25.78 -20.93 -16.67
C GLY A 38 25.20 -22.04 -17.55
N GLY A 39 25.32 -23.29 -17.12
CA GLY A 39 24.53 -24.41 -17.62
C GLY A 39 23.30 -24.61 -16.71
N PRO A 40 22.26 -25.31 -17.15
CA PRO A 40 21.10 -25.60 -16.30
C PRO A 40 21.60 -26.38 -15.09
N GLY A 41 21.65 -25.72 -13.93
CA GLY A 41 22.11 -26.34 -12.69
C GLY A 41 21.26 -27.55 -12.38
N ASP A 42 21.93 -28.63 -11.98
CA ASP A 42 21.37 -29.95 -11.66
C ASP A 42 20.14 -29.85 -10.73
N ILE A 43 18.96 -29.88 -11.36
CA ILE A 43 17.65 -30.06 -10.71
C ILE A 43 17.51 -31.44 -10.07
N ASP A 44 18.45 -32.35 -10.33
CA ASP A 44 18.43 -33.75 -9.91
C ASP A 44 18.85 -33.98 -8.44
N ASN A 45 19.26 -32.93 -7.72
CA ASN A 45 19.69 -33.03 -6.31
C ASN A 45 18.85 -32.20 -5.33
N MET A 46 17.62 -31.85 -5.72
CA MET A 46 16.61 -31.37 -4.76
C MET A 46 16.05 -32.56 -3.99
N ALA A 47 15.98 -32.44 -2.65
CA ALA A 47 15.24 -33.38 -1.81
C ALA A 47 13.84 -33.62 -2.42
N PRO A 48 13.27 -34.84 -2.37
CA PRO A 48 12.03 -35.16 -3.04
C PRO A 48 10.94 -34.14 -2.69
N ILE A 49 10.45 -33.43 -3.72
CA ILE A 49 9.39 -32.40 -3.61
C ILE A 49 8.10 -32.99 -3.00
N ASP A 50 7.98 -34.32 -2.99
CA ASP A 50 6.80 -35.09 -2.56
C ASP A 50 6.46 -35.02 -1.05
N ALA A 51 7.25 -34.36 -0.20
CA ALA A 51 7.01 -34.32 1.25
C ALA A 51 6.55 -32.96 1.81
N ILE A 52 6.55 -31.89 1.02
CA ILE A 52 6.06 -30.58 1.49
C ILE A 52 4.57 -30.47 1.15
N PRO A 53 3.66 -30.45 2.14
CA PRO A 53 2.26 -30.11 1.85
C PRO A 53 2.22 -28.68 1.29
N ILE A 54 2.04 -28.58 -0.03
CA ILE A 54 2.16 -27.35 -0.81
C ILE A 54 1.20 -26.25 -0.29
N VAL A 55 0.08 -26.64 0.33
CA VAL A 55 -0.86 -25.72 0.99
C VAL A 55 -1.05 -26.12 2.45
N ASN A 56 -0.49 -25.32 3.35
CA ASN A 56 -0.68 -25.47 4.80
C ASN A 56 -1.81 -24.57 5.34
N SER A 57 -2.05 -24.63 6.66
CA SER A 57 -3.08 -23.83 7.33
C SER A 57 -2.92 -22.33 7.12
N THR A 58 -1.68 -21.82 7.16
CA THR A 58 -1.38 -20.40 6.90
C THR A 58 -1.73 -20.00 5.47
N MET A 59 -1.32 -20.80 4.47
CA MET A 59 -1.66 -20.53 3.07
C MET A 59 -3.17 -20.61 2.83
N LYS A 60 -3.86 -21.54 3.50
CA LYS A 60 -5.33 -21.58 3.51
C LYS A 60 -5.88 -20.24 4.01
N LEU A 61 -5.50 -19.76 5.19
CA LEU A 61 -5.97 -18.46 5.70
C LEU A 61 -5.76 -17.32 4.69
N LEU A 62 -4.59 -17.26 4.04
CA LEU A 62 -4.28 -16.26 3.02
C LEU A 62 -5.22 -16.36 1.80
N HIS A 63 -5.51 -17.57 1.30
CA HIS A 63 -6.40 -17.81 0.15
C HIS A 63 -7.88 -17.61 0.48
N GLU A 64 -8.29 -17.90 1.71
CA GLU A 64 -9.69 -17.83 2.15
C GLU A 64 -10.09 -16.43 2.66
N ARG A 65 -9.11 -15.55 2.85
CA ARG A 65 -9.28 -14.18 3.34
C ARG A 65 -10.39 -13.44 2.60
N SER A 66 -11.30 -12.86 3.38
CA SER A 66 -12.41 -12.05 2.87
C SER A 66 -12.80 -10.97 3.86
N SER A 67 -13.16 -9.79 3.35
CA SER A 67 -13.50 -8.63 4.18
C SER A 67 -14.77 -8.89 5.00
N CYS A 68 -14.69 -8.70 6.31
CA CYS A 68 -15.81 -8.82 7.24
C CYS A 68 -16.47 -7.45 7.49
N ARG A 69 -17.70 -7.27 7.02
CA ARG A 69 -18.48 -6.02 7.23
C ARG A 69 -19.76 -6.25 8.03
N ALA A 70 -19.92 -7.43 8.62
CA ALA A 70 -21.02 -7.77 9.51
C ALA A 70 -20.42 -8.47 10.72
N PHE A 71 -20.52 -7.85 11.89
CA PHE A 71 -19.93 -8.33 13.13
C PHE A 71 -21.02 -8.71 14.12
N GLN A 72 -20.78 -9.78 14.89
CA GLN A 72 -21.61 -10.14 16.03
C GLN A 72 -21.40 -9.10 17.15
N ASP A 73 -22.38 -8.94 18.03
CA ASP A 73 -22.21 -8.17 19.27
C ASP A 73 -21.50 -9.02 20.35
N ARG A 74 -20.40 -9.66 19.94
CA ARG A 74 -19.56 -10.50 20.80
C ARG A 74 -18.23 -9.79 21.02
N PRO A 75 -17.83 -9.53 22.28
CA PRO A 75 -16.53 -8.92 22.55
C PRO A 75 -15.39 -9.87 22.16
N VAL A 76 -14.26 -9.29 21.73
CA VAL A 76 -13.02 -10.04 21.52
C VAL A 76 -12.34 -10.24 22.88
N PRO A 77 -12.08 -11.49 23.34
CA PRO A 77 -11.41 -11.73 24.61
C PRO A 77 -10.04 -11.03 24.65
N PRO A 78 -9.64 -10.40 25.79
CA PRO A 78 -8.36 -9.70 25.87
C PRO A 78 -7.13 -10.53 25.50
N PRO A 79 -6.98 -11.81 25.89
CA PRO A 79 -5.83 -12.62 25.48
C PRO A 79 -5.77 -12.86 23.96
N VAL A 80 -6.93 -13.04 23.32
CA VAL A 80 -7.03 -13.20 21.86
C VAL A 80 -6.62 -11.90 21.16
N LEU A 81 -7.14 -10.76 21.63
CA LEU A 81 -6.78 -9.47 21.08
C LEU A 81 -5.28 -9.18 21.24
N GLN A 82 -4.70 -9.48 22.41
CA GLN A 82 -3.28 -9.29 22.65
C GLN A 82 -2.42 -10.13 21.71
N ALA A 83 -2.75 -11.42 21.52
CA ALA A 83 -2.02 -12.28 20.60
C ALA A 83 -2.10 -11.80 19.14
N VAL A 84 -3.27 -11.31 18.72
CA VAL A 84 -3.46 -10.72 17.38
C VAL A 84 -2.63 -9.45 17.20
N LEU A 85 -2.63 -8.55 18.19
CA LEU A 85 -1.84 -7.32 18.16
C LEU A 85 -0.34 -7.63 18.14
N GLU A 86 0.12 -8.58 18.95
CA GLU A 86 1.51 -9.04 18.97
C GLU A 86 1.97 -9.54 17.60
N ALA A 87 1.14 -10.31 16.89
CA ALA A 87 1.46 -10.75 15.53
C ALA A 87 1.68 -9.58 14.55
N GLY A 88 0.98 -8.46 14.75
CA GLY A 88 1.20 -7.22 14.00
C GLY A 88 2.48 -6.49 14.39
N VAL A 89 2.87 -6.52 15.67
CA VAL A 89 4.14 -5.94 16.14
C VAL A 89 5.34 -6.75 15.63
N GLN A 90 5.20 -8.06 15.47
CA GLN A 90 6.22 -8.95 14.89
C GLN A 90 6.35 -8.83 13.35
N ALA A 91 5.66 -7.87 12.71
CA ALA A 91 5.80 -7.63 11.28
C ALA A 91 7.21 -7.13 10.93
N PRO A 92 7.77 -7.52 9.77
CA PRO A 92 9.02 -6.94 9.32
C PRO A 92 8.84 -5.45 9.03
N SER A 93 9.90 -4.68 9.28
CA SER A 93 9.97 -3.25 8.94
C SER A 93 11.35 -2.87 8.43
N GLY A 94 11.43 -1.81 7.62
CA GLY A 94 12.70 -1.33 7.06
C GLY A 94 13.73 -1.03 8.17
N GLY A 95 14.86 -1.74 8.15
CA GLY A 95 15.91 -1.59 9.17
C GLY A 95 15.45 -1.94 10.60
N ASN A 96 14.34 -2.66 10.75
CA ASN A 96 13.65 -2.91 12.03
C ASN A 96 13.28 -1.62 12.79
N LEU A 97 13.09 -0.50 12.07
CA LEU A 97 12.81 0.81 12.69
C LEU A 97 11.40 0.89 13.29
N GLN A 98 10.47 0.04 12.83
CA GLN A 98 9.07 0.02 13.24
C GLN A 98 8.46 1.45 13.26
N PRO A 99 8.44 2.17 12.13
CA PRO A 99 8.02 3.58 12.07
C PRO A 99 6.49 3.73 12.08
N TYR A 100 5.77 2.92 12.88
CA TYR A 100 4.32 2.89 12.95
C TYR A 100 3.80 2.77 14.38
N SER A 101 2.56 3.18 14.59
CA SER A 101 1.80 3.02 15.83
C SER A 101 0.38 2.55 15.54
N ILE A 102 -0.23 1.84 16.49
CA ILE A 102 -1.59 1.31 16.38
C ILE A 102 -2.43 1.87 17.52
N ILE A 103 -3.50 2.56 17.19
CA ILE A 103 -4.46 3.08 18.18
C ILE A 103 -5.61 2.08 18.31
N LEU A 104 -5.71 1.45 19.48
CA LEU A 104 -6.77 0.52 19.83
C LEU A 104 -8.05 1.25 20.25
N ILE A 105 -9.11 1.10 19.46
CA ILE A 105 -10.41 1.74 19.69
C ILE A 105 -11.45 0.67 20.04
N ARG A 106 -11.93 0.69 21.29
CA ARG A 106 -13.01 -0.19 21.80
C ARG A 106 -14.24 0.58 22.30
N ASN A 107 -14.11 1.91 22.44
CA ASN A 107 -15.23 2.75 22.87
C ASN A 107 -16.27 2.85 21.73
N ARG A 108 -17.53 2.53 22.05
CA ARG A 108 -18.63 2.52 21.08
C ARG A 108 -18.96 3.91 20.53
N SER A 109 -18.93 4.96 21.36
CA SER A 109 -19.14 6.34 20.91
C SER A 109 -18.04 6.79 19.95
N THR A 110 -16.78 6.47 20.24
CA THR A 110 -15.65 6.71 19.33
C THR A 110 -15.84 5.98 18.00
N SER A 111 -16.30 4.72 18.03
CA SER A 111 -16.55 3.93 16.82
C SER A 111 -17.72 4.46 15.99
N GLN A 112 -18.76 5.00 16.62
CA GLN A 112 -19.87 5.67 15.94
C GLN A 112 -19.42 6.95 15.22
N LYS A 113 -18.60 7.78 15.89
CA LYS A 113 -18.00 8.98 15.27
C LYS A 113 -17.15 8.60 14.05
N LEU A 114 -16.31 7.57 14.18
CA LEU A 114 -15.52 7.05 13.06
C LEU A 114 -16.38 6.57 11.90
N ALA A 115 -17.46 5.85 12.17
CA ALA A 115 -18.37 5.37 11.14
C ALA A 115 -19.00 6.54 10.36
N ALA A 116 -19.42 7.59 11.06
CA ALA A 116 -19.97 8.80 10.44
C ALA A 116 -18.93 9.51 9.57
N LEU A 117 -17.71 9.70 10.07
CA LEU A 117 -16.61 10.32 9.33
C LEU A 117 -16.24 9.52 8.07
N CYS A 118 -16.14 8.20 8.18
CA CYS A 118 -15.71 7.32 7.09
C CYS A 118 -16.87 6.96 6.15
N GLY A 119 -17.62 7.95 5.66
CA GLY A 119 -18.69 7.73 4.67
C GLY A 119 -19.88 6.91 5.19
N ASN A 120 -20.24 7.08 6.47
CA ASN A 120 -21.36 6.38 7.12
C ASN A 120 -21.27 4.84 7.10
N GLN A 121 -20.05 4.29 7.08
CA GLN A 121 -19.80 2.86 7.06
C GLN A 121 -20.16 2.19 8.40
N GLN A 122 -21.42 1.79 8.56
CA GLN A 122 -22.00 1.29 9.83
C GLN A 122 -21.30 0.07 10.44
N PHE A 123 -20.59 -0.73 9.64
CA PHE A 123 -19.83 -1.86 10.16
C PHE A 123 -18.71 -1.43 11.11
N ILE A 124 -18.16 -0.21 10.95
CA ILE A 124 -17.16 0.37 11.85
C ILE A 124 -17.75 0.58 13.25
N ALA A 125 -18.96 1.11 13.34
CA ALA A 125 -19.66 1.32 14.61
C ALA A 125 -20.01 -0.01 15.30
N ARG A 126 -20.32 -1.05 14.52
CA ARG A 126 -20.71 -2.37 15.01
C ARG A 126 -19.52 -3.23 15.42
N ALA A 127 -18.34 -3.02 14.83
CA ALA A 127 -17.13 -3.77 15.16
C ALA A 127 -16.77 -3.61 16.65
N PRO A 128 -16.51 -4.71 17.39
CA PRO A 128 -16.09 -4.63 18.79
C PRO A 128 -14.69 -4.01 18.97
N VAL A 129 -13.86 -4.06 17.92
CA VAL A 129 -12.52 -3.48 17.91
C VAL A 129 -12.30 -2.74 16.58
N ASN A 130 -11.80 -1.51 16.66
CA ASN A 130 -11.25 -0.77 15.53
C ASN A 130 -9.78 -0.43 15.82
N LEU A 131 -8.91 -0.59 14.84
CA LEU A 131 -7.48 -0.29 14.95
C LEU A 131 -7.11 0.77 13.92
N LEU A 132 -6.68 1.95 14.38
CA LEU A 132 -6.15 2.98 13.48
C LEU A 132 -4.63 2.83 13.41
N PHE A 133 -4.13 2.49 12.23
CA PHE A 133 -2.71 2.38 11.95
C PHE A 133 -2.18 3.73 11.47
N CYS A 134 -1.08 4.16 12.07
CA CYS A 134 -0.43 5.41 11.76
C CYS A 134 1.06 5.19 11.45
N ILE A 135 1.60 5.94 10.51
CA ILE A 135 3.05 6.22 10.52
C ILE A 135 3.36 7.00 11.80
N ASP A 136 4.43 6.65 12.49
CA ASP A 136 4.88 7.30 13.72
C ASP A 136 6.37 7.62 13.68
N TRP A 137 6.67 8.79 13.12
CA TRP A 137 8.00 9.39 13.16
C TRP A 137 8.20 10.31 14.35
N HIS A 138 7.14 10.63 15.08
CA HIS A 138 7.25 11.36 16.33
C HIS A 138 8.14 10.57 17.31
N ARG A 139 7.92 9.26 17.45
CA ARG A 139 8.76 8.37 18.26
C ARG A 139 10.20 8.33 17.77
N SER A 140 10.43 8.11 16.47
CA SER A 140 11.78 8.04 15.89
C SER A 140 12.56 9.35 16.05
N ARG A 141 11.91 10.50 15.81
CA ARG A 141 12.52 11.82 15.99
C ARG A 141 12.89 12.09 17.45
N ARG A 142 12.02 11.70 18.39
CA ARG A 142 12.32 11.79 19.83
C ARG A 142 13.51 10.93 20.21
N TRP A 143 13.58 9.70 19.71
CA TRP A 143 14.73 8.82 19.95
C TRP A 143 16.02 9.40 19.39
N ALA A 144 16.00 9.94 18.16
CA ALA A 144 17.15 10.60 17.56
C ALA A 144 17.62 11.79 18.41
N HIS A 145 16.70 12.64 18.87
CA HIS A 145 17.02 13.76 19.76
C HIS A 145 17.62 13.31 21.11
N LEU A 146 17.07 12.26 21.74
CA LEU A 146 17.60 11.70 22.99
C LEU A 146 19.01 11.08 22.84
N SER A 147 19.42 10.80 21.61
CA SER A 147 20.68 10.12 21.29
C SER A 147 21.66 11.04 20.55
N ASP A 148 21.39 12.36 20.48
CA ASP A 148 22.16 13.35 19.70
C ASP A 148 22.40 12.91 18.23
N ALA A 149 21.43 12.22 17.64
CA ALA A 149 21.50 11.66 16.29
C ALA A 149 20.70 12.50 15.28
N PRO A 150 21.11 12.51 13.99
CA PRO A 150 20.38 13.22 12.95
C PRO A 150 19.03 12.54 12.63
N PHE A 151 18.03 13.34 12.28
CA PHE A 151 16.72 12.87 11.83
C PHE A 151 16.24 13.65 10.62
N THR A 152 16.00 12.96 9.50
CA THR A 152 15.57 13.56 8.23
C THR A 152 14.45 12.79 7.54
N ALA A 153 13.87 11.78 8.21
CA ALA A 153 12.85 10.93 7.58
C ALA A 153 11.62 11.72 7.12
N ASN A 154 11.21 12.74 7.88
CA ASN A 154 10.12 13.65 7.53
C ASN A 154 10.37 14.51 6.29
N ARG A 155 11.64 14.65 5.88
CA ARG A 155 12.09 15.38 4.68
C ARG A 155 12.40 14.44 3.51
N SER A 156 12.00 13.17 3.58
CA SER A 156 12.32 12.17 2.56
C SER A 156 11.09 11.42 2.10
N PHE A 157 10.69 11.64 0.84
CA PHE A 157 9.61 10.88 0.19
C PHE A 157 9.88 9.37 0.23
N ARG A 158 11.14 8.95 0.05
CA ARG A 158 11.56 7.55 0.16
C ARG A 158 11.25 6.98 1.55
N HIS A 159 11.55 7.70 2.63
CA HIS A 159 11.23 7.23 3.97
C HIS A 159 9.73 7.17 4.21
N PHE A 160 8.95 8.13 3.69
CA PHE A 160 7.48 8.07 3.76
C PHE A 160 6.95 6.80 3.13
N TRP A 161 7.42 6.46 1.93
CA TRP A 161 7.01 5.26 1.22
C TRP A 161 7.36 3.98 2.01
N ILE A 162 8.56 3.90 2.58
CA ILE A 162 8.97 2.77 3.44
C ILE A 162 8.06 2.67 4.68
N ALA A 163 7.83 3.78 5.39
CA ALA A 163 7.01 3.78 6.59
C ALA A 163 5.54 3.41 6.30
N PHE A 164 5.01 3.85 5.16
CA PHE A 164 3.70 3.44 4.68
C PHE A 164 3.63 1.93 4.43
N GLN A 165 4.64 1.36 3.74
CA GLN A 165 4.73 -0.08 3.50
C GLN A 165 4.78 -0.87 4.82
N ASP A 166 5.66 -0.49 5.75
CA ASP A 166 5.79 -1.12 7.07
C ASP A 166 4.45 -1.11 7.83
N THR A 167 3.73 0.02 7.79
CA THR A 167 2.42 0.18 8.44
C THR A 167 1.38 -0.79 7.85
N ILE A 168 1.34 -0.95 6.52
CA ILE A 168 0.39 -1.86 5.86
C ILE A 168 0.75 -3.33 6.10
N ILE A 169 2.03 -3.68 6.16
CA ILE A 169 2.50 -5.03 6.49
C ILE A 169 2.04 -5.40 7.90
N ALA A 170 2.22 -4.53 8.89
CA ALA A 170 1.73 -4.74 10.26
C ALA A 170 0.21 -4.97 10.31
N ALA A 171 -0.55 -4.17 9.55
CA ALA A 171 -2.00 -4.34 9.45
C ALA A 171 -2.40 -5.68 8.80
N GLN A 172 -1.64 -6.15 7.80
CA GLN A 172 -1.93 -7.41 7.10
C GLN A 172 -1.58 -8.62 7.96
N ASN A 173 -0.50 -8.55 8.76
CA ASN A 173 -0.19 -9.55 9.77
C ASN A 173 -1.35 -9.70 10.77
N ILE A 174 -1.89 -8.59 11.27
CA ILE A 174 -3.07 -8.60 12.14
C ILE A 174 -4.29 -9.21 11.44
N CYS A 175 -4.50 -8.95 10.14
CA CYS A 175 -5.59 -9.60 9.40
C CYS A 175 -5.46 -11.13 9.39
N THR A 176 -4.27 -11.63 9.04
CA THR A 176 -4.02 -13.07 9.00
C THR A 176 -4.14 -13.70 10.39
N ALA A 177 -3.59 -13.06 11.42
CA ALA A 177 -3.69 -13.51 12.80
C ALA A 177 -5.15 -13.52 13.29
N ALA A 178 -5.93 -12.48 12.97
CA ALA A 178 -7.36 -12.41 13.29
C ALA A 178 -8.15 -13.57 12.65
N ASP A 179 -7.95 -13.83 11.35
CA ASP A 179 -8.59 -14.96 10.66
C ASP A 179 -8.20 -16.31 11.30
N SER A 180 -6.96 -16.46 11.77
CA SER A 180 -6.48 -17.71 12.42
C SER A 180 -7.20 -18.07 13.72
N VAL A 181 -7.75 -17.07 14.42
CA VAL A 181 -8.49 -17.24 15.69
C VAL A 181 -10.02 -17.07 15.51
N GLY A 182 -10.50 -17.10 14.26
CA GLY A 182 -11.92 -17.04 13.92
C GLY A 182 -12.52 -15.63 13.93
N LEU A 183 -11.71 -14.58 14.02
CA LEU A 183 -12.16 -13.20 13.82
C LEU A 183 -12.16 -12.88 12.32
N GLY A 184 -12.98 -11.92 11.91
CA GLY A 184 -12.93 -11.31 10.60
C GLY A 184 -12.45 -9.87 10.67
N SER A 185 -11.87 -9.37 9.58
CA SER A 185 -11.38 -7.99 9.50
C SER A 185 -11.80 -7.27 8.22
N CYS A 186 -11.86 -5.93 8.25
CA CYS A 186 -12.06 -5.10 7.06
C CYS A 186 -11.24 -3.83 7.13
N TYR A 187 -10.41 -3.61 6.11
CA TYR A 187 -9.72 -2.35 5.87
C TYR A 187 -10.71 -1.25 5.49
N VAL A 188 -10.43 -0.05 5.96
CA VAL A 188 -11.17 1.18 5.67
C VAL A 188 -10.17 2.25 5.27
N GLY A 189 -10.05 2.50 3.96
CA GLY A 189 -9.16 3.52 3.39
C GLY A 189 -9.73 4.94 3.43
N THR A 190 -11.05 5.08 3.59
CA THR A 190 -11.75 6.38 3.70
C THR A 190 -11.22 7.25 4.83
N VAL A 191 -10.48 6.69 5.80
CA VAL A 191 -9.79 7.47 6.84
C VAL A 191 -8.86 8.54 6.29
N LEU A 192 -8.31 8.36 5.09
CA LEU A 192 -7.46 9.37 4.45
C LEU A 192 -8.25 10.64 4.09
N GLU A 193 -9.56 10.54 3.88
CA GLU A 193 -10.45 11.69 3.66
C GLU A 193 -10.77 12.44 4.96
N CYS A 194 -10.50 11.83 6.12
CA CYS A 194 -10.81 12.36 7.44
C CYS A 194 -9.56 12.76 8.23
N PHE A 195 -8.45 13.01 7.54
CA PHE A 195 -7.13 13.15 8.13
C PHE A 195 -7.09 14.16 9.29
N THR A 196 -7.56 15.39 9.09
CA THR A 196 -7.58 16.45 10.12
C THR A 196 -8.44 16.05 11.32
N GLN A 197 -9.66 15.54 11.07
CA GLN A 197 -10.57 15.12 12.12
C GLN A 197 -9.98 13.99 12.95
N LEU A 198 -9.26 13.05 12.33
CA LEU A 198 -8.59 11.96 13.04
C LEU A 198 -7.41 12.47 13.88
N ARG A 199 -6.63 13.43 13.36
CA ARG A 199 -5.55 14.07 14.12
C ARG A 199 -6.06 14.73 15.38
N GLU A 200 -7.14 15.49 15.28
CA GLU A 200 -7.78 16.14 16.44
C GLU A 200 -8.37 15.10 17.40
N MET A 201 -9.17 14.17 16.86
CA MET A 201 -9.90 13.16 17.64
C MET A 201 -8.97 12.25 18.45
N PHE A 202 -7.80 11.91 17.90
CA PHE A 202 -6.81 11.04 18.54
C PHE A 202 -5.58 11.78 19.05
N GLN A 203 -5.59 13.12 19.01
CA GLN A 203 -4.49 13.97 19.50
C GLN A 203 -3.14 13.58 18.89
N LEU A 204 -3.12 13.32 17.57
CA LEU A 204 -1.93 12.85 16.87
C LEU A 204 -0.89 13.99 16.79
N PRO A 205 0.30 13.83 17.38
CA PRO A 205 1.32 14.86 17.35
C PRO A 205 1.92 15.01 15.94
N ALA A 206 2.69 16.08 15.72
CA ALA A 206 3.44 16.25 14.48
C ALA A 206 4.38 15.04 14.23
N GLY A 207 4.35 14.52 13.00
CA GLY A 207 5.05 13.30 12.59
C GLY A 207 4.26 12.01 12.77
N VAL A 208 2.97 12.08 13.15
CA VAL A 208 2.07 10.91 13.23
C VAL A 208 0.94 11.04 12.21
N PHE A 209 0.89 10.12 11.25
CA PHE A 209 -0.02 10.20 10.09
C PHE A 209 -0.94 8.98 10.04
N PRO A 210 -2.28 9.13 10.11
CA PRO A 210 -3.21 8.03 9.92
C PRO A 210 -3.08 7.47 8.50
N VAL A 211 -2.98 6.14 8.39
CA VAL A 211 -2.81 5.43 7.11
C VAL A 211 -4.04 4.62 6.77
N VAL A 212 -4.52 3.80 7.71
CA VAL A 212 -5.65 2.91 7.48
C VAL A 212 -6.32 2.51 8.78
N LEU A 213 -7.64 2.30 8.72
CA LEU A 213 -8.40 1.72 9.83
C LEU A 213 -8.74 0.26 9.53
N LEU A 214 -8.67 -0.57 10.56
CA LEU A 214 -9.04 -1.98 10.50
C LEU A 214 -10.11 -2.29 11.55
N SER A 215 -11.32 -2.63 11.08
CA SER A 215 -12.39 -3.13 11.94
C SER A 215 -12.24 -4.64 12.14
N ILE A 216 -12.29 -5.12 13.38
CA ILE A 216 -12.09 -6.53 13.74
C ILE A 216 -13.22 -7.00 14.68
N GLY A 217 -13.69 -8.24 14.47
CA GLY A 217 -14.65 -8.90 15.35
C GLY A 217 -15.09 -10.26 14.82
N TYR A 218 -15.96 -10.95 15.56
CA TYR A 218 -16.54 -12.21 15.09
C TYR A 218 -17.53 -11.96 13.94
N PRO A 219 -17.42 -12.65 12.79
CA PRO A 219 -18.34 -12.47 11.67
C PRO A 219 -19.78 -12.86 12.04
N ALA A 220 -20.75 -12.00 11.73
CA ALA A 220 -22.19 -12.29 11.89
C ALA A 220 -22.83 -12.93 10.65
N ALA A 221 -22.10 -13.02 9.55
CA ALA A 221 -22.56 -13.61 8.30
C ALA A 221 -21.39 -14.31 7.60
N GLU A 222 -21.74 -15.26 6.73
CA GLU A 222 -20.76 -15.90 5.85
C GLU A 222 -20.10 -14.86 4.95
N ARG A 223 -18.79 -14.99 4.77
CA ARG A 223 -17.98 -14.05 4.00
C ARG A 223 -17.71 -14.62 2.61
N ARG A 224 -18.28 -13.99 1.58
CA ARG A 224 -18.04 -14.41 0.20
C ARG A 224 -16.64 -14.01 -0.26
N ARG A 225 -15.88 -14.98 -0.77
CA ARG A 225 -14.59 -14.73 -1.44
C ARG A 225 -14.80 -13.94 -2.72
N ARG A 226 -13.90 -13.00 -2.99
CA ARG A 226 -13.88 -12.23 -4.23
C ARG A 226 -12.92 -12.91 -5.20
N PRO A 227 -13.31 -13.20 -6.45
CA PRO A 227 -12.38 -13.69 -7.44
C PRO A 227 -11.19 -12.74 -7.60
N LYS A 228 -10.03 -13.32 -7.89
CA LYS A 228 -8.77 -12.61 -8.14
C LYS A 228 -8.35 -12.83 -9.58
N PHE A 229 -7.43 -12.02 -10.06
CA PHE A 229 -6.75 -12.34 -11.31
C PHE A 229 -5.99 -13.67 -11.16
N PRO A 230 -5.88 -14.45 -12.25
CA PRO A 230 -5.02 -15.63 -12.25
C PRO A 230 -3.56 -15.21 -12.04
N GLN A 231 -2.76 -16.09 -11.42
CA GLN A 231 -1.36 -15.79 -11.07
C GLN A 231 -0.54 -15.31 -12.28
N ARG A 232 -0.74 -15.91 -13.47
CA ARG A 232 -0.05 -15.55 -14.73
C ARG A 232 -0.22 -14.10 -15.19
N VAL A 233 -1.20 -13.39 -14.65
CA VAL A 233 -1.45 -11.96 -14.93
C VAL A 233 -0.76 -11.06 -13.89
N MET A 234 -0.56 -11.56 -12.68
CA MET A 234 -0.04 -10.79 -11.55
C MET A 234 1.45 -11.05 -11.26
N VAL A 235 1.99 -12.17 -11.71
CA VAL A 235 3.37 -12.60 -11.49
C VAL A 235 4.08 -12.62 -12.83
N HIS A 236 5.20 -11.89 -12.90
CA HIS A 236 6.06 -11.81 -14.07
C HIS A 236 7.42 -12.40 -13.73
N GLU A 237 8.06 -13.04 -14.70
CA GLU A 237 9.40 -13.62 -14.57
C GLU A 237 10.42 -12.63 -15.10
N GLU A 238 11.33 -12.19 -14.22
CA GLU A 238 12.41 -11.21 -14.44
C GLU A 238 11.96 -9.79 -14.88
N VAL A 239 11.16 -9.69 -15.93
CA VAL A 239 10.73 -8.44 -16.57
C VAL A 239 9.22 -8.33 -16.61
N TYR A 240 8.71 -7.09 -16.57
CA TYR A 240 7.28 -6.85 -16.74
C TYR A 240 6.84 -7.32 -18.14
N ARG A 241 5.77 -8.13 -18.16
CA ARG A 241 5.15 -8.63 -19.38
C ARG A 241 3.84 -7.91 -19.61
N ASP A 242 3.75 -7.18 -20.71
CA ASP A 242 2.49 -6.58 -21.13
C ASP A 242 1.58 -7.66 -21.74
N PRO A 243 0.39 -7.94 -21.16
CA PRO A 243 -0.52 -8.93 -21.72
C PRO A 243 -1.13 -8.43 -23.03
N SER A 244 -1.44 -9.36 -23.95
CA SER A 244 -2.24 -9.00 -25.13
C SER A 244 -3.65 -8.56 -24.71
N HIS A 245 -4.36 -7.84 -25.58
CA HIS A 245 -5.75 -7.46 -25.32
C HIS A 245 -6.66 -8.69 -25.05
N GLU A 246 -6.42 -9.80 -25.74
CA GLU A 246 -7.17 -11.05 -25.55
C GLU A 246 -6.91 -11.65 -24.17
N GLU A 247 -5.64 -11.79 -23.77
CA GLU A 247 -5.29 -12.32 -22.45
C GLU A 247 -5.84 -11.46 -21.31
N LEU A 248 -5.79 -10.13 -21.47
CA LEU A 248 -6.33 -9.19 -20.49
C LEU A 248 -7.85 -9.30 -20.40
N GLN A 249 -8.54 -9.41 -21.54
CA GLN A 249 -9.99 -9.55 -21.59
C GLN A 249 -10.44 -10.86 -20.91
N GLU A 250 -9.82 -11.99 -21.22
CA GLU A 250 -10.07 -13.27 -20.54
C GLU A 250 -9.91 -13.17 -19.02
N ALA A 251 -8.83 -12.51 -18.57
CA ALA A 251 -8.54 -12.36 -17.15
C ALA A 251 -9.57 -11.46 -16.43
N LEU A 252 -10.02 -10.40 -17.10
CA LEU A 252 -11.08 -9.52 -16.59
C LEU A 252 -12.41 -10.26 -16.51
N ASP A 253 -12.76 -11.05 -17.52
CA ASP A 253 -13.98 -11.85 -17.55
C ASP A 253 -13.96 -12.93 -16.47
N ALA A 254 -12.84 -13.61 -16.25
CA ALA A 254 -12.69 -14.58 -15.15
C ALA A 254 -12.82 -13.92 -13.76
N LYS A 255 -12.25 -12.71 -13.59
CA LYS A 255 -12.28 -11.97 -12.31
C LYS A 255 -13.67 -11.40 -12.00
N TYR A 256 -14.34 -10.86 -13.01
CA TYR A 256 -15.60 -10.14 -12.81
C TYR A 256 -16.84 -10.95 -13.14
N GLN A 257 -16.68 -12.10 -13.83
CA GLN A 257 -17.72 -13.11 -14.06
C GLN A 257 -18.98 -12.52 -14.70
N GLY A 258 -18.81 -11.66 -15.70
CA GLY A 258 -19.93 -11.01 -16.40
C GLY A 258 -20.76 -10.05 -15.55
N ARG A 259 -20.27 -9.63 -14.37
CA ARG A 259 -21.01 -8.72 -13.51
C ARG A 259 -21.22 -7.37 -14.19
N THR A 260 -22.48 -6.94 -14.25
CA THR A 260 -22.88 -5.65 -14.78
C THR A 260 -23.82 -4.93 -13.80
N PHE A 261 -24.15 -3.69 -14.12
CA PHE A 261 -25.06 -2.85 -13.35
C PHE A 261 -26.15 -2.29 -14.26
N GLU A 262 -27.37 -2.21 -13.73
CA GLU A 262 -28.53 -1.61 -14.39
C GLU A 262 -28.25 -0.16 -14.82
N ILE A 263 -28.90 0.20 -15.93
CA ILE A 263 -28.94 1.55 -16.47
C ILE A 263 -30.07 2.31 -15.79
N THR A 264 -29.75 3.43 -15.16
CA THR A 264 -30.71 4.41 -14.64
C THR A 264 -30.31 5.80 -15.07
N ASP A 265 -31.26 6.73 -15.16
CA ASP A 265 -30.97 8.12 -15.55
C ASP A 265 -29.91 8.76 -14.63
N ASP A 266 -29.99 8.50 -13.31
CA ASP A 266 -28.97 8.94 -12.35
C ASP A 266 -27.58 8.40 -12.68
N ARG A 267 -27.46 7.08 -12.90
CA ARG A 267 -26.15 6.46 -13.17
C ARG A 267 -25.58 6.90 -14.51
N ILE A 268 -26.42 7.03 -15.53
CA ILE A 268 -25.99 7.53 -16.85
C ILE A 268 -25.52 8.98 -16.74
N GLY A 269 -26.29 9.84 -16.07
CA GLY A 269 -25.92 11.25 -15.87
C GLY A 269 -24.59 11.38 -15.14
N ARG A 270 -24.41 10.65 -14.03
CA ARG A 270 -23.16 10.65 -13.24
C ARG A 270 -21.98 10.07 -14.02
N LEU A 271 -22.19 8.97 -14.74
CA LEU A 271 -21.15 8.33 -15.55
C LEU A 271 -20.71 9.26 -16.69
N HIS A 272 -21.68 9.88 -17.38
CA HIS A 272 -21.42 10.86 -18.44
C HIS A 272 -20.58 12.02 -17.90
N GLN A 273 -21.02 12.64 -16.79
CA GLN A 273 -20.30 13.77 -16.19
C GLN A 273 -18.88 13.38 -15.76
N THR A 274 -18.71 12.20 -15.18
CA THR A 274 -17.39 11.69 -14.78
C THR A 274 -16.48 11.51 -15.98
N CYS A 275 -16.99 10.95 -17.09
CA CYS A 275 -16.22 10.76 -18.32
C CYS A 275 -15.87 12.10 -18.98
N LEU A 276 -16.82 13.04 -19.01
CA LEU A 276 -16.63 14.37 -19.57
C LEU A 276 -15.50 15.12 -18.87
N GLU A 277 -15.51 15.12 -17.54
CA GLU A 277 -14.48 15.81 -16.75
C GLU A 277 -13.13 15.09 -16.78
N ALA A 278 -13.11 13.75 -16.86
CA ALA A 278 -11.87 12.97 -16.84
C ALA A 278 -11.18 12.87 -18.21
N GLY A 279 -11.93 12.91 -19.31
CA GLY A 279 -11.40 12.67 -20.66
C GLY A 279 -12.13 13.38 -21.78
N GLY A 280 -12.94 14.40 -21.47
CA GLY A 280 -13.64 15.22 -22.45
C GLY A 280 -14.82 14.54 -23.14
N GLU A 281 -15.37 15.25 -24.12
CA GLU A 281 -16.55 14.83 -24.89
C GLU A 281 -16.35 13.49 -25.60
N GLU A 282 -15.14 13.21 -26.08
CA GLU A 282 -14.83 11.95 -26.78
C GLU A 282 -14.97 10.73 -25.84
N LEU A 283 -14.43 10.80 -24.62
CA LEU A 283 -14.56 9.72 -23.66
C LEU A 283 -16.03 9.56 -23.22
N ALA A 284 -16.73 10.66 -22.96
CA ALA A 284 -18.13 10.65 -22.58
C ALA A 284 -19.00 9.99 -23.65
N ALA A 285 -18.84 10.40 -24.92
CA ALA A 285 -19.58 9.85 -26.04
C ALA A 285 -19.32 8.35 -26.22
N ARG A 286 -18.05 7.92 -26.25
CA ARG A 286 -17.69 6.50 -26.37
C ARG A 286 -18.23 5.67 -25.21
N CYS A 287 -18.14 6.18 -23.99
CA CYS A 287 -18.62 5.49 -22.80
C CYS A 287 -20.14 5.25 -22.88
N ILE A 288 -20.92 6.30 -23.15
CA ILE A 288 -22.39 6.19 -23.24
C ILE A 288 -22.82 5.35 -24.44
N GLN A 289 -22.15 5.47 -25.59
CA GLN A 289 -22.39 4.60 -26.73
C GLN A 289 -22.18 3.12 -26.37
N ARG A 290 -21.11 2.81 -25.64
CA ARG A 290 -20.83 1.45 -25.19
C ARG A 290 -21.88 0.94 -24.20
N VAL A 291 -22.29 1.74 -23.21
CA VAL A 291 -23.36 1.36 -22.28
C VAL A 291 -24.66 1.04 -23.02
N ARG A 292 -25.02 1.84 -24.03
CA ARG A 292 -26.21 1.60 -24.86
C ARG A 292 -26.10 0.31 -25.68
N ALA A 293 -24.93 0.04 -26.26
CA ALA A 293 -24.69 -1.16 -27.05
C ALA A 293 -24.71 -2.44 -26.20
N ASP A 294 -24.09 -2.39 -25.01
CA ASP A 294 -24.02 -3.53 -24.08
C ASP A 294 -25.35 -3.74 -23.32
N GLY A 295 -26.22 -2.72 -23.26
CA GLY A 295 -27.46 -2.75 -22.49
C GLY A 295 -27.25 -2.73 -20.96
N ALA A 296 -26.03 -2.49 -20.50
CA ALA A 296 -25.68 -2.42 -19.08
C ALA A 296 -24.40 -1.61 -18.86
N ILE A 297 -24.16 -1.20 -17.61
CA ILE A 297 -22.89 -0.60 -17.17
C ILE A 297 -21.93 -1.71 -16.76
N ASN A 298 -20.76 -1.79 -17.40
CA ASN A 298 -19.76 -2.81 -17.09
C ASN A 298 -18.94 -2.46 -15.84
N MET A 299 -18.12 -3.40 -15.36
CA MET A 299 -17.32 -3.21 -14.13
C MET A 299 -16.33 -2.05 -14.21
N ALA A 300 -15.71 -1.78 -15.36
CA ALA A 300 -14.75 -0.70 -15.50
C ALA A 300 -15.44 0.67 -15.42
N GLN A 301 -16.56 0.83 -16.12
CA GLN A 301 -17.41 2.03 -16.06
C GLN A 301 -17.96 2.24 -14.63
N TYR A 302 -18.38 1.17 -13.96
CA TYR A 302 -18.79 1.26 -12.57
C TYR A 302 -17.64 1.71 -11.66
N TYR A 303 -16.47 1.08 -11.75
CA TYR A 303 -15.35 1.43 -10.87
C TYR A 303 -14.87 2.85 -11.10
N PHE A 304 -14.54 3.23 -12.33
CA PHE A 304 -13.89 4.51 -12.60
C PHE A 304 -14.88 5.64 -12.88
N GLY A 305 -16.15 5.32 -13.13
CA GLY A 305 -17.20 6.28 -13.40
C GLY A 305 -18.15 6.53 -12.23
N LEU A 306 -18.36 5.56 -11.33
CA LEU A 306 -19.41 5.65 -10.31
C LEU A 306 -18.91 5.41 -8.88
N HIS A 307 -18.00 4.45 -8.67
CA HIS A 307 -17.60 3.98 -7.34
C HIS A 307 -16.31 4.64 -6.84
N TYR A 308 -15.27 4.67 -7.67
CA TYR A 308 -14.04 5.46 -7.53
C TYR A 308 -13.97 6.48 -8.66
N PRO A 309 -14.90 7.46 -8.67
CA PRO A 309 -15.11 8.32 -9.81
C PRO A 309 -13.84 9.13 -10.11
N ALA A 310 -13.30 8.93 -11.32
CA ALA A 310 -11.99 9.43 -11.73
C ALA A 310 -11.89 10.97 -11.73
N ASN A 311 -13.04 11.65 -11.79
CA ASN A 311 -13.13 13.10 -11.74
C ASN A 311 -13.08 13.68 -10.32
N ALA A 312 -13.49 12.91 -9.30
CA ALA A 312 -13.59 13.40 -7.93
C ALA A 312 -12.36 13.05 -7.09
N MET A 313 -11.82 11.84 -7.25
CA MET A 313 -10.66 11.38 -6.48
C MET A 313 -9.46 12.35 -6.53
N PRO A 314 -9.09 12.96 -7.68
CA PRO A 314 -7.97 13.90 -7.74
C PRO A 314 -8.24 15.28 -7.12
N ARG A 315 -9.51 15.68 -6.96
CA ARG A 315 -9.87 17.03 -6.48
C ARG A 315 -9.37 17.30 -5.06
N GLY A 316 -9.24 16.24 -4.25
CA GLY A 316 -8.76 16.32 -2.88
C GLY A 316 -7.24 16.45 -2.73
N ASN A 317 -6.45 16.24 -3.79
CA ASN A 317 -5.00 16.09 -3.71
C ASN A 317 -4.30 17.28 -3.02
N GLY A 318 -4.61 18.51 -3.45
CA GLY A 318 -3.97 19.71 -2.90
C GLY A 318 -4.27 19.92 -1.42
N ASN A 319 -5.51 19.63 -0.99
CA ASN A 319 -5.89 19.71 0.42
C ASN A 319 -5.20 18.61 1.24
N PHE A 320 -5.17 17.38 0.73
CA PHE A 320 -4.53 16.26 1.40
C PHE A 320 -3.01 16.48 1.57
N VAL A 321 -2.32 16.95 0.52
CA VAL A 321 -0.91 17.35 0.58
C VAL A 321 -0.67 18.41 1.64
N ARG A 322 -1.48 19.48 1.65
CA ARG A 322 -1.36 20.55 2.66
C ARG A 322 -1.52 20.01 4.08
N GLN A 323 -2.51 19.16 4.32
CA GLN A 323 -2.74 18.55 5.63
C GLN A 323 -1.57 17.68 6.10
N LEU A 324 -0.91 16.97 5.18
CA LEU A 324 0.31 16.23 5.48
C LEU A 324 1.47 17.17 5.86
N SER A 325 1.65 18.28 5.14
CA SER A 325 2.65 19.31 5.48
C SER A 325 2.40 19.92 6.86
N GLU A 326 1.15 20.33 7.15
CA GLU A 326 0.71 20.81 8.47
C GLU A 326 0.86 19.74 9.58
N ALA A 327 1.01 18.47 9.22
CA ALA A 327 1.29 17.36 10.13
C ALA A 327 2.79 17.10 10.33
N GLY A 328 3.68 17.89 9.72
CA GLY A 328 5.12 17.78 9.85
C GLY A 328 5.77 16.93 8.77
N LEU A 329 5.15 16.81 7.59
CA LEU A 329 5.74 16.20 6.39
C LEU A 329 6.39 17.29 5.54
N GLU A 330 7.72 17.28 5.44
CA GLU A 330 8.48 18.43 4.94
C GLU A 330 9.08 18.22 3.54
N PHE A 331 8.97 17.02 2.94
CA PHE A 331 9.52 16.79 1.59
C PHE A 331 8.68 17.37 0.45
N LEU A 332 7.50 17.92 0.76
CA LEU A 332 6.59 18.56 -0.19
C LEU A 332 6.85 20.07 -0.30
N GLU A 333 7.77 20.58 0.52
CA GLU A 333 8.23 21.96 0.54
C GLU A 333 9.65 21.94 -0.02
N ASP A 334 9.83 22.48 -1.23
CA ASP A 334 11.15 22.59 -1.89
C ASP A 334 12.12 23.46 -1.08
#